data_AF-A0A7S2ZRF7-F1
#
_entry.id   AF-A0A7S2ZRF7-F1
#
_cell.length_a   1.000
_cell.length_b   1.000
_cell.length_c   1.000
_cell.angle_alpha   90.00
_cell.angle_beta   90.00
_cell.angle_gamma   90.00
#
_symmetry.space_group_name_H-M   'P 1'
#
loop_
_entity.id
_entity.type
_entity.pdbx_description
1 polymer ?
#
loop_
_entity_poly.entity_id
_entity_poly.type
_entity_poly.pdbx_seq_one_letter_code
_entity_poly.pdbx_strand_id
1 'polypeptide(L)'
;MRLEVERKREKRTEDEKKTTQFVEEKELDVDLPNLVHGSEKWQQAMDDTERDILVSIVGRPNVGKSTLVNKLIGKNVCLTGPAAGVTRDSVWIDHLWKGKPVKLVDTAGLRRKGHVESAVEIKSIQNTLNSIKKSHVCIHLMDAQEYWTQQDVKIANLILQEGKCLLVALNKWDLIEEAQRKPLLETFQQTTQGLFPAVRKLKVVPISALKMQRQFELLDSACEMFERWSGWLKTSDLNHWLREFKKMVPIPKRKGSRDVKRFNLVFVAQTNSRPPTFTFRGASSAQIPDVYIRTLENGIRREFDWAGVPIRLKFLPREGTDFYTKPGHLRRRPSDGHGVPRRSEVH
;
A
#
# COMPACT_ATOMS: atom_id res chain seq x y z
N MET A 1 9.63 -27.91 37.70
CA MET A 1 9.71 -27.84 36.21
C MET A 1 8.35 -27.92 35.53
N ARG A 2 7.42 -28.82 35.91
CA ARG A 2 6.07 -28.91 35.31
C ARG A 2 5.16 -27.70 35.59
N LEU A 3 5.21 -27.13 36.81
CA LEU A 3 4.41 -25.94 37.20
C LEU A 3 4.80 -24.64 36.46
N GLU A 4 6.05 -24.50 36.03
CA GLU A 4 6.55 -23.32 35.30
C GLU A 4 6.08 -23.33 33.83
N VAL A 5 5.85 -24.53 33.28
CA VAL A 5 5.41 -24.75 31.88
C VAL A 5 3.90 -24.52 31.75
N GLU A 6 3.11 -24.88 32.78
CA GLU A 6 1.68 -24.60 32.81
C GLU A 6 1.38 -23.10 32.95
N ARG A 7 2.08 -22.38 33.85
CA ARG A 7 1.95 -20.92 33.97
C ARG A 7 2.32 -20.16 32.69
N LYS A 8 3.29 -20.66 31.91
CA LYS A 8 3.65 -20.08 30.60
C LYS A 8 2.64 -20.40 29.50
N ARG A 9 1.90 -21.52 29.60
CA ARG A 9 0.81 -21.84 28.67
C ARG A 9 -0.45 -21.04 28.97
N GLU A 10 -0.79 -20.84 30.24
CA GLU A 10 -1.94 -20.01 30.65
C GLU A 10 -1.76 -18.54 30.29
N LYS A 11 -0.58 -17.95 30.52
CA LYS A 11 -0.30 -16.57 30.09
C LYS A 11 -0.36 -16.40 28.57
N ARG A 12 0.11 -17.40 27.81
CA ARG A 12 0.10 -17.35 26.34
C ARG A 12 -1.31 -17.46 25.77
N THR A 13 -2.19 -18.27 26.37
CA THR A 13 -3.60 -18.35 25.97
C THR A 13 -4.40 -17.13 26.41
N GLU A 14 -3.99 -16.44 27.48
CA GLU A 14 -4.61 -15.19 27.94
C GLU A 14 -4.19 -13.99 27.07
N ASP A 15 -2.93 -13.93 26.64
CA ASP A 15 -2.43 -12.94 25.67
C ASP A 15 -2.94 -13.21 24.24
N GLU A 16 -3.10 -14.47 23.84
CA GLU A 16 -3.78 -14.84 22.59
C GLU A 16 -5.28 -14.54 22.66
N LYS A 17 -5.96 -14.74 23.79
CA LYS A 17 -7.36 -14.32 23.97
C LYS A 17 -7.53 -12.80 23.98
N LYS A 18 -6.62 -12.05 24.61
CA LYS A 18 -6.62 -10.57 24.56
C LYS A 18 -6.33 -10.06 23.15
N THR A 19 -5.39 -10.66 22.43
CA THR A 19 -5.07 -10.25 21.05
C THR A 19 -6.17 -10.63 20.05
N THR A 20 -6.85 -11.76 20.28
CA THR A 20 -7.98 -12.20 19.44
C THR A 20 -9.27 -11.41 19.75
N GLN A 21 -9.43 -10.89 20.97
CA GLN A 21 -10.54 -9.98 21.32
C GLN A 21 -10.45 -8.60 20.65
N PHE A 22 -9.32 -8.23 20.03
CA PHE A 22 -9.19 -6.96 19.28
C PHE A 22 -9.58 -7.07 17.79
N VAL A 23 -10.05 -8.23 17.31
CA VAL A 23 -10.43 -8.43 15.89
C VAL A 23 -11.86 -8.96 15.73
N GLU A 24 -12.71 -8.86 16.75
CA GLU A 24 -14.14 -8.88 16.50
C GLU A 24 -14.56 -7.51 15.96
N GLU A 25 -14.88 -7.47 14.66
CA GLU A 25 -15.61 -6.38 14.00
C GLU A 25 -16.96 -6.20 14.70
N LYS A 26 -16.97 -5.49 15.83
CA LYS A 26 -18.17 -4.82 16.30
C LYS A 26 -18.52 -3.78 15.26
N GLU A 27 -19.67 -3.96 14.62
CA GLU A 27 -20.41 -2.88 13.95
C GLU A 27 -20.63 -1.76 14.97
N LEU A 28 -19.65 -0.88 15.07
CA LEU A 28 -19.74 0.37 15.78
C LEU A 28 -20.56 1.30 14.90
N ASP A 29 -21.59 1.91 15.48
CA ASP A 29 -22.23 3.08 14.90
C ASP A 29 -21.16 4.20 14.85
N VAL A 30 -20.41 4.25 13.75
CA VAL A 30 -19.20 5.07 13.64
C VAL A 30 -19.60 6.52 13.44
N ASP A 31 -19.48 7.31 14.50
CA ASP A 31 -19.56 8.76 14.41
C ASP A 31 -18.29 9.33 13.72
N LEU A 32 -18.36 9.47 12.39
CA LEU A 32 -17.24 9.98 11.57
C LEU A 32 -16.61 11.26 12.14
N PRO A 33 -17.36 12.32 12.49
CA PRO A 33 -16.81 13.50 13.16
C PRO A 33 -15.88 13.17 14.33
N ASN A 34 -16.30 12.32 15.26
CA ASN A 34 -15.47 11.91 16.40
C ASN A 34 -14.28 11.05 15.99
N LEU A 35 -14.45 10.16 15.00
CA LEU A 35 -13.35 9.38 14.43
C LEU A 35 -12.28 10.30 13.80
N VAL A 36 -12.70 11.36 13.11
CA VAL A 36 -11.82 12.36 12.50
C VAL A 36 -11.03 13.10 13.57
N HIS A 37 -11.70 13.66 14.58
CA HIS A 37 -11.02 14.35 15.69
C HIS A 37 -10.06 13.42 16.44
N GLY A 38 -10.43 12.15 16.61
CA GLY A 38 -9.53 11.13 17.12
C GLY A 38 -8.32 10.97 16.22
N SER A 39 -8.53 10.71 14.92
CA SER A 39 -7.45 10.48 13.95
C SER A 39 -6.52 11.68 13.78
N GLU A 40 -7.01 12.92 13.86
CA GLU A 40 -6.17 14.12 13.83
C GLU A 40 -5.22 14.18 15.04
N LYS A 41 -5.73 13.85 16.25
CA LYS A 41 -4.89 13.75 17.46
C LYS A 41 -3.87 12.62 17.37
N TRP A 42 -4.27 11.45 16.88
CA TRP A 42 -3.35 10.32 16.66
C TRP A 42 -2.29 10.66 15.61
N GLN A 43 -2.66 11.36 14.54
CA GLN A 43 -1.75 11.77 13.49
C GLN A 43 -0.70 12.76 14.01
N GLN A 44 -1.13 13.75 14.79
CA GLN A 44 -0.22 14.72 15.38
C GLN A 44 0.77 14.04 16.33
N ALA A 45 0.32 13.05 17.11
CA ALA A 45 1.21 12.24 17.96
C ALA A 45 2.15 11.31 17.17
N MET A 46 1.72 10.78 16.01
CA MET A 46 2.55 9.95 15.13
C MET A 46 3.60 10.77 14.36
N ASP A 47 3.26 11.98 13.89
CA ASP A 47 4.22 12.87 13.22
C ASP A 47 5.33 13.35 14.19
N ASP A 48 5.03 13.46 15.48
CA ASP A 48 6.03 13.76 16.52
C ASP A 48 6.95 12.57 16.84
N THR A 49 6.54 11.32 16.57
CA THR A 49 7.25 10.09 16.97
C THR A 49 7.88 9.31 15.80
N GLU A 50 7.37 9.40 14.58
CA GLU A 50 7.92 8.78 13.36
C GLU A 50 8.41 9.83 12.37
N ARG A 51 9.60 10.37 12.60
CA ARG A 51 10.29 11.24 11.64
C ARG A 51 10.89 10.47 10.46
N ASP A 52 11.05 9.16 10.60
CA ASP A 52 11.85 8.36 9.70
C ASP A 52 11.06 7.82 8.50
N ILE A 53 11.57 8.06 7.31
CA ILE A 53 11.02 7.49 6.08
C ILE A 53 11.54 6.07 5.91
N LEU A 54 10.67 5.08 6.14
CA LEU A 54 11.00 3.66 5.96
C LEU A 54 10.94 3.30 4.47
N VAL A 55 12.09 2.95 3.89
CA VAL A 55 12.23 2.64 2.46
C VAL A 55 12.77 1.23 2.27
N SER A 56 12.09 0.40 1.47
CA SER A 56 12.64 -0.91 1.04
C SER A 56 12.99 -0.91 -0.44
N ILE A 57 14.00 -1.72 -0.80
CA ILE A 57 14.35 -2.01 -2.18
C ILE A 57 13.96 -3.46 -2.47
N VAL A 58 12.97 -3.64 -3.33
CA VAL A 58 12.35 -4.93 -3.65
C VAL A 58 12.39 -5.20 -5.16
N GLY A 59 12.36 -6.47 -5.56
CA GLY A 59 12.44 -6.84 -6.97
C GLY A 59 13.00 -8.24 -7.17
N ARG A 60 12.94 -8.73 -8.40
CA ARG A 60 13.39 -10.08 -8.77
C ARG A 60 14.87 -10.32 -8.45
N PRO A 61 15.32 -11.58 -8.33
CA PRO A 61 16.75 -11.89 -8.27
C PRO A 61 17.54 -11.20 -9.39
N ASN A 62 18.81 -10.88 -9.13
CA ASN A 62 19.78 -10.39 -10.13
C ASN A 62 19.52 -9.03 -10.82
N VAL A 63 18.43 -8.33 -10.50
CA VAL A 63 18.16 -6.95 -10.98
C VAL A 63 19.09 -5.86 -10.39
N GLY A 64 20.06 -6.24 -9.55
CA GLY A 64 21.06 -5.32 -8.98
C GLY A 64 20.70 -4.68 -7.62
N LYS A 65 19.78 -5.27 -6.85
CA LYS A 65 19.38 -4.77 -5.51
C LYS A 65 20.56 -4.61 -4.55
N SER A 66 21.40 -5.63 -4.43
CA SER A 66 22.57 -5.60 -3.54
C SER A 66 23.59 -4.55 -3.98
N THR A 67 23.79 -4.39 -5.29
CA THR A 67 24.65 -3.35 -5.85
C THR A 67 24.15 -1.96 -5.45
N LEU A 68 22.86 -1.69 -5.62
CA LEU A 68 22.25 -0.41 -5.26
C LEU A 68 22.40 -0.15 -3.76
N VAL A 69 22.03 -1.12 -2.92
CA VAL A 69 22.12 -0.98 -1.46
C VAL A 69 23.56 -0.76 -1.00
N ASN A 70 24.52 -1.56 -1.46
CA ASN A 70 25.92 -1.41 -1.07
C ASN A 70 26.49 -0.04 -1.48
N LYS A 71 26.11 0.48 -2.64
CA LYS A 71 26.57 1.78 -3.10
C LYS A 71 25.88 2.95 -2.37
N LEU A 72 24.61 2.81 -2.01
CA LEU A 72 23.90 3.80 -1.18
C LEU A 72 24.49 3.87 0.23
N ILE A 73 24.78 2.71 0.83
CA ILE A 73 25.47 2.60 2.11
C ILE A 73 26.86 3.24 2.01
N GLY A 74 27.70 2.77 1.08
CA GLY A 74 29.10 3.18 0.99
C GLY A 74 29.37 4.66 0.71
N LYS A 75 28.35 5.46 0.32
CA LYS A 75 28.51 6.90 0.13
C LYS A 75 28.18 7.76 1.36
N ASN A 76 27.33 7.31 2.31
CA ASN A 76 26.71 8.21 3.30
C ASN A 76 26.21 7.51 4.59
N VAL A 77 26.96 6.57 5.17
CA VAL A 77 26.60 6.07 6.52
C VAL A 77 27.17 7.01 7.58
N CYS A 78 26.30 7.67 8.35
CA CYS A 78 26.61 7.94 9.74
C CYS A 78 26.39 6.61 10.49
N LEU A 79 27.48 5.92 10.83
CA LEU A 79 27.41 4.72 11.67
C LEU A 79 27.09 5.16 13.10
N THR A 80 25.81 5.37 13.42
CA THR A 80 25.38 5.50 14.81
C THR A 80 24.97 4.13 15.34
N GLY A 81 25.71 3.66 16.34
CA GLY A 81 25.43 2.42 17.05
C GLY A 81 24.11 2.47 17.83
N PRO A 82 23.59 1.31 18.27
CA PRO A 82 22.25 1.20 18.82
C PRO A 82 22.11 2.01 20.12
N ALA A 83 21.12 2.90 20.17
CA ALA A 83 20.54 3.34 21.43
C ALA A 83 19.97 2.11 22.13
N ALA A 84 20.37 1.91 23.39
CA ALA A 84 19.98 0.77 24.21
C ALA A 84 18.44 0.63 24.24
N GLY A 85 17.89 -0.48 23.72
CA GLY A 85 16.48 -0.83 23.90
C GLY A 85 15.72 -1.43 22.71
N VAL A 86 16.29 -1.51 21.50
CA VAL A 86 15.52 -1.98 20.33
C VAL A 86 15.61 -3.50 20.16
N THR A 87 14.45 -4.14 20.03
CA THR A 87 14.24 -5.58 19.84
C THR A 87 14.99 -6.12 18.61
N ARG A 88 15.61 -7.30 18.78
CA ARG A 88 16.58 -8.00 17.91
C ARG A 88 16.11 -8.38 16.48
N ASP A 89 14.92 -7.98 16.03
CA ASP A 89 14.23 -8.65 14.91
C ASP A 89 14.11 -7.84 13.62
N SER A 90 14.74 -6.67 13.50
CA SER A 90 14.75 -5.92 12.23
C SER A 90 16.04 -5.10 12.05
N VAL A 91 16.81 -5.43 11.01
CA VAL A 91 18.05 -4.71 10.65
C VAL A 91 17.71 -3.61 9.65
N TRP A 92 17.75 -2.37 10.11
CA TRP A 92 17.58 -1.17 9.30
C TRP A 92 18.94 -0.49 9.11
N ILE A 93 19.07 0.35 8.10
CA ILE A 93 20.23 1.23 7.94
C ILE A 93 19.73 2.66 7.96
N ASP A 94 20.20 3.42 8.95
CA ASP A 94 19.94 4.84 9.05
C ASP A 94 20.70 5.60 7.97
N HIS A 95 20.02 6.52 7.31
CA HIS A 95 20.56 7.37 6.27
C HIS A 95 19.93 8.75 6.39
N LEU A 96 20.74 9.81 6.35
CA LEU A 96 20.23 11.18 6.34
C LEU A 96 20.19 11.69 4.90
N TRP A 97 19.00 11.89 4.36
CA TRP A 97 18.80 12.40 3.01
C TRP A 97 18.28 13.84 3.06
N LYS A 98 19.13 14.82 2.73
CA LYS A 98 18.78 16.26 2.78
C LYS A 98 18.14 16.69 4.12
N GLY A 99 18.67 16.18 5.24
CA GLY A 99 18.16 16.46 6.58
C GLY A 99 16.93 15.64 6.99
N LYS A 100 16.36 14.81 6.10
CA LYS A 100 15.27 13.88 6.41
C LYS A 100 15.85 12.52 6.79
N PRO A 101 15.50 11.94 7.96
CA PRO A 101 15.97 10.61 8.30
C PRO A 101 15.23 9.57 7.45
N VAL A 102 16.00 8.71 6.79
CA VAL A 102 15.55 7.63 5.92
C VAL A 102 16.12 6.34 6.46
N LYS A 103 15.28 5.33 6.64
CA LYS A 103 15.69 4.00 7.09
C LYS A 103 15.50 2.98 5.98
N LEU A 104 16.59 2.36 5.53
CA LEU A 104 16.53 1.26 4.58
C LEU A 104 16.15 -0.04 5.30
N VAL A 105 14.99 -0.60 4.96
CA VAL A 105 14.40 -1.79 5.61
C VAL A 105 15.00 -3.09 5.08
N ASP A 106 15.12 -4.09 5.97
CA ASP A 106 15.44 -5.50 5.65
C ASP A 106 16.76 -5.70 4.87
N THR A 107 17.80 -5.02 5.33
CA THR A 107 19.14 -5.11 4.71
C THR A 107 19.89 -6.39 5.10
N ALA A 108 19.39 -7.17 6.06
CA ALA A 108 20.01 -8.42 6.52
C ALA A 108 20.12 -9.49 5.43
N GLY A 109 19.08 -9.61 4.58
CA GLY A 109 19.09 -10.51 3.43
C GLY A 109 20.03 -10.06 2.30
N LEU A 110 20.36 -8.76 2.25
CA LEU A 110 21.25 -8.16 1.25
C LEU A 110 22.72 -8.16 1.71
N ARG A 111 22.99 -7.99 3.01
CA ARG A 111 24.34 -8.10 3.61
C ARG A 111 24.89 -9.53 3.57
N ARG A 112 24.05 -10.55 3.80
CA ARG A 112 24.50 -11.97 3.79
C ARG A 112 24.80 -12.53 2.40
N LYS A 113 24.25 -11.93 1.34
CA LYS A 113 24.43 -12.39 -0.05
C LYS A 113 25.80 -12.09 -0.66
N GLY A 114 26.67 -11.36 0.05
CA GLY A 114 28.08 -11.23 -0.36
C GLY A 114 28.86 -12.55 -0.28
N HIS A 115 28.32 -13.61 0.35
CA HIS A 115 29.08 -14.84 0.63
C HIS A 115 28.40 -16.18 0.38
N VAL A 116 27.11 -16.26 0.00
CA VAL A 116 26.47 -17.59 -0.21
C VAL A 116 25.46 -17.53 -1.36
N GLU A 117 25.86 -18.10 -2.50
CA GLU A 117 24.97 -18.57 -3.56
C GLU A 117 24.33 -19.90 -3.12
N SER A 118 23.11 -20.18 -3.59
CA SER A 118 22.39 -21.47 -3.41
C SER A 118 21.72 -21.76 -2.04
N ALA A 119 20.57 -21.12 -1.77
CA ALA A 119 19.44 -21.67 -0.95
C ALA A 119 18.28 -20.64 -0.74
N VAL A 120 18.02 -19.73 -1.68
CA VAL A 120 17.42 -18.42 -1.33
C VAL A 120 15.97 -18.21 -1.78
N GLU A 121 15.39 -19.05 -2.64
CA GLU A 121 14.19 -18.66 -3.37
C GLU A 121 12.90 -18.56 -2.52
N ILE A 122 12.63 -19.54 -1.66
CA ILE A 122 11.43 -19.54 -0.79
C ILE A 122 11.53 -18.49 0.33
N LYS A 123 12.74 -18.33 0.91
CA LYS A 123 13.01 -17.31 1.94
C LYS A 123 12.94 -15.89 1.37
N SER A 124 13.10 -15.72 0.04
CA SER A 124 13.06 -14.42 -0.63
C SER A 124 11.66 -13.81 -0.67
N ILE A 125 10.59 -14.61 -0.81
CA ILE A 125 9.22 -14.09 -0.93
C ILE A 125 8.70 -13.58 0.42
N GLN A 126 8.86 -14.36 1.49
CA GLN A 126 8.45 -13.96 2.84
C GLN A 126 9.21 -12.71 3.32
N ASN A 127 10.51 -12.63 3.03
CA ASN A 127 11.30 -11.43 3.33
C ASN A 127 10.82 -10.21 2.53
N THR A 128 10.48 -10.39 1.24
CA THR A 128 9.92 -9.31 0.42
C THR A 128 8.59 -8.80 0.98
N LEU A 129 7.68 -9.69 1.37
CA LEU A 129 6.40 -9.30 1.99
C LEU A 129 6.61 -8.56 3.32
N ASN A 130 7.52 -9.06 4.17
CA ASN A 130 7.86 -8.42 5.43
C ASN A 130 8.46 -7.02 5.23
N SER A 131 9.35 -6.88 4.25
CA SER A 131 9.92 -5.60 3.83
C SER A 131 8.84 -4.61 3.40
N ILE A 132 7.90 -5.04 2.56
CA ILE A 132 6.80 -4.20 2.07
C ILE A 132 5.94 -3.72 3.24
N LYS A 133 5.49 -4.62 4.11
CA LYS A 133 4.63 -4.28 5.27
C LYS A 133 5.26 -3.24 6.19
N LYS A 134 6.56 -3.34 6.41
CA LYS A 134 7.36 -2.45 7.25
C LYS A 134 7.77 -1.14 6.59
N SER A 135 7.59 -1.00 5.28
CA SER A 135 8.02 0.21 4.55
C SER A 135 6.88 1.22 4.43
N HIS A 136 7.24 2.48 4.24
CA HIS A 136 6.35 3.51 3.71
C HIS A 136 6.45 3.56 2.18
N VAL A 137 7.67 3.50 1.66
CA VAL A 137 7.98 3.52 0.24
C VAL A 137 8.72 2.25 -0.17
N CYS A 138 8.23 1.58 -1.19
CA CYS A 138 8.87 0.43 -1.81
C CYS A 138 9.45 0.86 -3.16
N ILE A 139 10.77 0.83 -3.27
CA ILE A 139 11.49 0.99 -4.52
C ILE A 139 11.50 -0.37 -5.20
N HIS A 140 10.68 -0.53 -6.24
CA HIS A 140 10.67 -1.72 -7.07
C HIS A 140 11.76 -1.61 -8.13
N LEU A 141 12.88 -2.28 -7.89
CA LEU A 141 14.02 -2.30 -8.79
C LEU A 141 13.81 -3.37 -9.87
N MET A 142 13.89 -2.95 -11.13
CA MET A 142 13.76 -3.78 -12.33
C MET A 142 15.02 -3.64 -13.18
N ASP A 143 15.31 -4.63 -14.03
CA ASP A 143 16.32 -4.50 -15.08
C ASP A 143 15.72 -3.72 -16.26
N ALA A 144 16.35 -2.64 -16.71
CA ALA A 144 15.85 -1.84 -17.84
C ALA A 144 15.89 -2.59 -19.18
N GLN A 145 16.74 -3.61 -19.31
CA GLN A 145 16.81 -4.43 -20.52
C GLN A 145 15.63 -5.42 -20.61
N GLU A 146 14.96 -5.68 -19.49
CA GLU A 146 13.81 -6.56 -19.41
C GLU A 146 12.53 -5.74 -19.23
N TYR A 147 11.51 -6.00 -20.03
CA TYR A 147 10.18 -5.43 -19.81
C TYR A 147 9.53 -5.98 -18.53
N TRP A 148 8.35 -5.46 -18.17
CA TRP A 148 7.55 -5.97 -17.05
C TRP A 148 7.34 -7.49 -17.14
N THR A 149 7.95 -8.24 -16.22
CA THR A 149 7.71 -9.68 -16.09
C THR A 149 6.49 -9.96 -15.20
N GLN A 150 5.95 -11.18 -15.25
CA GLN A 150 4.85 -11.57 -14.37
C GLN A 150 5.20 -11.44 -12.87
N GLN A 151 6.46 -11.68 -12.50
CA GLN A 151 6.89 -11.58 -11.11
C GLN A 151 7.04 -10.11 -10.67
N ASP A 152 7.46 -9.21 -11.56
CA ASP A 152 7.48 -7.76 -11.29
C ASP A 152 6.04 -7.24 -11.06
N VAL A 153 5.11 -7.64 -11.92
CA VAL A 153 3.68 -7.29 -11.77
C VAL A 153 3.10 -7.80 -10.46
N LYS A 154 3.44 -9.03 -10.04
CA LYS A 154 3.02 -9.59 -8.74
C LYS A 154 3.57 -8.79 -7.56
N ILE A 155 4.86 -8.42 -7.59
CA ILE A 155 5.49 -7.61 -6.52
C ILE A 155 4.84 -6.22 -6.45
N ALA A 156 4.67 -5.55 -7.58
CA ALA A 156 4.04 -4.23 -7.66
C ALA A 156 2.59 -4.26 -7.13
N ASN A 157 1.79 -5.25 -7.51
CA ASN A 157 0.44 -5.41 -6.99
C ASN A 157 0.42 -5.63 -5.47
N LEU A 158 1.34 -6.42 -4.93
CA LEU A 158 1.44 -6.64 -3.50
C LEU A 158 1.74 -5.34 -2.73
N ILE A 159 2.67 -4.52 -3.24
CA ILE A 159 3.00 -3.19 -2.68
C ILE A 159 1.74 -2.31 -2.63
N LEU A 160 1.01 -2.24 -3.74
CA LEU A 160 -0.20 -1.41 -3.86
C LEU A 160 -1.36 -1.93 -2.99
N GLN A 161 -1.53 -3.24 -2.88
CA GLN A 161 -2.53 -3.88 -2.01
C GLN A 161 -2.27 -3.55 -0.53
N GLU A 162 -1.01 -3.62 -0.09
CA GLU A 162 -0.57 -3.20 1.25
C GLU A 162 -0.70 -1.68 1.45
N GLY A 163 -1.06 -0.92 0.41
CA GLY A 163 -1.25 0.53 0.47
C GLY A 163 0.04 1.31 0.57
N LYS A 164 1.18 0.74 0.17
CA LYS A 164 2.49 1.37 0.25
C LYS A 164 2.81 2.13 -1.04
N CYS A 165 3.66 3.15 -0.95
CA CYS A 165 4.12 3.86 -2.14
C CYS A 165 4.95 2.94 -3.04
N LEU A 166 4.64 2.91 -4.33
CA LEU A 166 5.39 2.18 -5.34
C LEU A 166 6.22 3.15 -6.19
N LEU A 167 7.54 3.10 -6.07
CA LEU A 167 8.47 3.81 -6.93
C LEU A 167 9.16 2.79 -7.84
N VAL A 168 8.98 2.88 -9.15
CA VAL A 168 9.61 1.96 -10.10
C VAL A 168 10.99 2.50 -10.47
N ALA A 169 12.01 1.67 -10.31
CA ALA A 169 13.39 2.01 -10.65
C ALA A 169 13.92 1.08 -11.74
N LEU A 170 14.21 1.64 -12.92
CA LEU A 170 14.77 0.89 -14.05
C LEU A 170 16.30 0.91 -13.96
N ASN A 171 16.88 -0.17 -13.44
CA ASN A 171 18.32 -0.30 -13.23
C ASN A 171 19.06 -0.71 -14.50
N LYS A 172 20.40 -0.61 -14.49
CA LYS A 172 21.27 -0.89 -15.64
C LYS A 172 21.00 0.02 -16.83
N TRP A 173 20.50 1.23 -16.57
CA TRP A 173 20.22 2.21 -17.62
C TRP A 173 21.47 2.63 -18.41
N ASP A 174 22.66 2.44 -17.82
CA ASP A 174 23.94 2.63 -18.49
C ASP A 174 24.19 1.67 -19.66
N LEU A 175 23.51 0.51 -19.70
CA LEU A 175 23.59 -0.47 -20.78
C LEU A 175 22.64 -0.15 -21.94
N ILE A 176 21.72 0.80 -21.77
CA ILE A 176 20.78 1.21 -22.82
C ILE A 176 21.44 2.27 -23.70
N GLU A 177 21.43 2.03 -25.02
CA GLU A 177 21.92 2.96 -26.02
C GLU A 177 21.18 4.30 -25.96
N GLU A 178 21.90 5.42 -26.10
CA GLU A 178 21.34 6.77 -25.93
C GLU A 178 20.10 7.02 -26.79
N ALA A 179 20.15 6.59 -28.06
CA ALA A 179 19.04 6.72 -29.00
C ALA A 179 17.76 5.98 -28.57
N GLN A 180 17.89 4.93 -27.76
CA GLN A 180 16.77 4.09 -27.31
C GLN A 180 16.22 4.52 -25.95
N ARG A 181 16.94 5.33 -25.16
CA ARG A 181 16.56 5.68 -23.77
C ARG A 181 15.20 6.34 -23.67
N LYS A 182 14.97 7.38 -24.47
CA LYS A 182 13.71 8.14 -24.46
C LYS A 182 12.49 7.28 -24.85
N PRO A 183 12.47 6.61 -26.02
CA PRO A 183 11.31 5.79 -26.40
C PRO A 183 11.08 4.62 -25.43
N LEU A 184 12.15 4.03 -24.88
CA LEU A 184 12.04 2.96 -23.89
C LEU A 184 11.38 3.47 -22.60
N LEU A 185 11.81 4.62 -22.07
CA LEU A 185 11.21 5.22 -20.88
C LEU A 185 9.73 5.56 -21.07
N GLU A 186 9.37 6.14 -22.22
CA GLU A 186 7.97 6.43 -22.58
C GLU A 186 7.14 5.15 -22.63
N THR A 187 7.69 4.08 -23.21
CA THR A 187 7.05 2.75 -23.23
C THR A 187 6.81 2.24 -21.82
N PHE A 188 7.82 2.26 -20.94
CA PHE A 188 7.67 1.84 -19.55
C PHE A 188 6.62 2.67 -18.81
N GLN A 189 6.58 3.98 -19.01
CA GLN A 189 5.59 4.86 -18.38
C GLN A 189 4.16 4.50 -18.83
N GLN A 190 3.95 4.29 -20.14
CA GLN A 190 2.65 3.89 -20.69
C GLN A 190 2.22 2.50 -20.20
N THR A 191 3.13 1.50 -20.24
CA THR A 191 2.85 0.16 -19.76
C THR A 191 2.55 0.15 -18.26
N THR A 192 3.31 0.89 -17.45
CA THR A 192 3.07 1.03 -16.01
C THR A 192 1.67 1.61 -15.74
N GLN A 193 1.27 2.63 -16.49
CA GLN A 193 -0.05 3.23 -16.37
C GLN A 193 -1.19 2.27 -16.77
N GLY A 194 -0.96 1.40 -17.76
CA GLY A 194 -1.90 0.37 -18.18
C GLY A 194 -2.03 -0.79 -17.18
N LEU A 195 -0.91 -1.22 -16.58
CA LEU A 195 -0.87 -2.31 -15.61
C LEU A 195 -1.47 -1.93 -14.26
N PHE A 196 -1.27 -0.69 -13.81
CA PHE A 196 -1.69 -0.22 -12.49
C PHE A 196 -2.62 1.01 -12.58
N PRO A 197 -3.81 0.87 -13.19
CA PRO A 197 -4.71 2.01 -13.42
C PRO A 197 -5.23 2.64 -12.13
N ALA A 198 -5.19 1.90 -11.01
CA ALA A 198 -5.56 2.38 -9.69
C ALA A 198 -4.60 3.45 -9.13
N VAL A 199 -3.34 3.49 -9.60
CA VAL A 199 -2.40 4.54 -9.20
C VAL A 199 -1.89 5.25 -10.44
N ARG A 200 -2.56 6.34 -10.81
CA ARG A 200 -2.16 7.13 -11.96
C ARG A 200 -0.88 7.91 -11.72
N LYS A 201 -0.09 8.11 -12.78
CA LYS A 201 1.19 8.83 -12.75
C LYS A 201 2.19 8.22 -11.75
N LEU A 202 2.24 6.89 -11.65
CA LEU A 202 3.31 6.21 -10.94
C LEU A 202 4.66 6.67 -11.48
N LYS A 203 5.57 7.00 -10.56
CA LYS A 203 6.89 7.53 -10.91
C LYS A 203 7.80 6.38 -11.33
N VAL A 204 8.43 6.52 -12.50
CA VAL A 204 9.41 5.59 -13.07
C VAL A 204 10.73 6.34 -13.22
N VAL A 205 11.78 5.87 -12.53
CA VAL A 205 13.10 6.52 -12.50
C VAL A 205 14.15 5.57 -13.08
N PRO A 206 14.73 5.91 -14.24
CA PRO A 206 15.90 5.19 -14.73
C PRO A 206 17.14 5.49 -13.89
N ILE A 207 17.89 4.45 -13.52
CA ILE A 207 19.10 4.55 -12.72
C ILE A 207 20.19 3.61 -13.22
N SER A 208 21.43 3.90 -12.83
CA SER A 208 22.50 2.90 -12.85
C SER A 208 23.06 2.75 -11.44
N ALA A 209 22.72 1.64 -10.78
CA ALA A 209 23.29 1.31 -9.49
C ALA A 209 24.81 1.12 -9.57
N LEU A 210 25.31 0.56 -10.68
CA LEU A 210 26.74 0.31 -10.87
C LEU A 210 27.53 1.62 -11.02
N LYS A 211 27.03 2.52 -11.90
CA LYS A 211 27.68 3.80 -12.21
C LYS A 211 27.32 4.92 -11.23
N MET A 212 26.39 4.68 -10.30
CA MET A 212 25.85 5.69 -9.40
C MET A 212 25.32 6.90 -10.15
N GLN A 213 24.42 6.62 -11.09
CA GLN A 213 23.66 7.63 -11.82
C GLN A 213 22.22 7.66 -11.31
N ARG A 214 21.73 8.87 -11.03
CA ARG A 214 20.33 9.19 -10.66
C ARG A 214 19.83 8.56 -9.35
N GLN A 215 20.70 8.05 -8.49
CA GLN A 215 20.34 7.59 -7.14
C GLN A 215 19.76 8.71 -6.25
N PHE A 216 20.20 9.95 -6.46
CA PHE A 216 19.71 11.10 -5.70
C PHE A 216 18.29 11.47 -6.12
N GLU A 217 18.01 11.46 -7.42
CA GLU A 217 16.65 11.62 -7.95
C GLU A 217 15.71 10.50 -7.46
N LEU A 218 16.22 9.28 -7.32
CA LEU A 218 15.47 8.15 -6.76
C LEU A 218 15.07 8.39 -5.30
N LEU A 219 16.00 8.84 -4.45
CA LEU A 219 15.72 9.15 -3.04
C LEU A 219 14.85 10.39 -2.86
N ASP A 220 15.07 11.43 -3.67
CA ASP A 220 14.22 12.62 -3.72
C ASP A 220 12.77 12.22 -4.06
N SER A 221 12.60 11.39 -5.09
CA SER A 221 11.31 10.85 -5.49
C SER A 221 10.64 10.05 -4.38
N ALA A 222 11.40 9.22 -3.65
CA ALA A 222 10.86 8.47 -2.53
C ALA A 222 10.36 9.39 -1.41
N CYS A 223 11.11 10.45 -1.08
CA CYS A 223 10.71 11.42 -0.07
C CYS A 223 9.46 12.22 -0.49
N GLU A 224 9.42 12.72 -1.74
CA GLU A 224 8.26 13.41 -2.30
C GLU A 224 7.00 12.54 -2.29
N MET A 225 7.15 11.25 -2.63
CA MET A 225 6.05 10.29 -2.58
C MET A 225 5.58 10.04 -1.15
N PHE A 226 6.51 9.91 -0.20
CA PHE A 226 6.17 9.75 1.21
C PHE A 226 5.37 10.94 1.72
N GLU A 227 5.83 12.17 1.50
CA GLU A 227 5.16 13.39 1.98
C GLU A 227 3.74 13.50 1.44
N ARG A 228 3.56 13.22 0.15
CA ARG A 228 2.25 13.21 -0.50
C ARG A 228 1.37 12.08 0.04
N TRP A 229 1.94 10.89 0.26
CA TRP A 229 1.22 9.74 0.83
C TRP A 229 0.88 9.90 2.30
N SER A 230 1.65 10.66 3.09
CA SER A 230 1.35 10.93 4.50
C SER A 230 0.47 12.16 4.71
N GLY A 231 0.13 12.89 3.65
CA GLY A 231 -0.60 14.15 3.74
C GLY A 231 -1.98 14.02 4.40
N TRP A 232 -2.39 15.08 5.10
CA TRP A 232 -3.71 15.21 5.72
C TRP A 232 -4.51 16.33 5.06
N LEU A 233 -5.77 16.07 4.74
CA LEU A 233 -6.71 17.03 4.19
C LEU A 233 -7.76 17.39 5.23
N LYS A 234 -8.04 18.69 5.36
CA LYS A 234 -9.09 19.16 6.24
C LYS A 234 -10.44 18.65 5.75
N THR A 235 -11.26 18.23 6.70
CA THR A 235 -12.62 17.76 6.44
C THR A 235 -13.48 18.82 5.75
N SER A 236 -13.28 20.11 6.06
CA SER A 236 -13.96 21.21 5.37
C SER A 236 -13.70 21.22 3.86
N ASP A 237 -12.45 21.03 3.46
CA ASP A 237 -11.99 21.13 2.09
C ASP A 237 -12.51 19.92 1.29
N LEU A 238 -12.47 18.73 1.89
CA LEU A 238 -13.06 17.52 1.32
C LEU A 238 -14.58 17.64 1.12
N ASN A 239 -15.31 18.21 2.08
CA ASN A 239 -16.76 18.38 1.96
C ASN A 239 -17.15 19.50 0.98
N HIS A 240 -16.35 20.56 0.89
CA HIS A 240 -16.49 21.55 -0.16
C HIS A 240 -16.30 20.91 -1.54
N TRP A 241 -15.19 20.18 -1.73
CA TRP A 241 -14.91 19.45 -2.96
C TRP A 241 -16.05 18.48 -3.33
N LEU A 242 -16.55 17.68 -2.38
CA LEU A 242 -17.62 16.72 -2.65
C LEU A 242 -18.91 17.40 -3.17
N ARG A 243 -19.25 18.57 -2.61
CA ARG A 243 -20.42 19.35 -3.07
C ARG A 243 -20.25 19.82 -4.50
N GLU A 244 -19.10 20.38 -4.85
CA GLU A 244 -18.81 20.84 -6.21
C GLU A 244 -18.70 19.66 -7.20
N PHE A 245 -18.04 18.59 -6.80
CA PHE A 245 -17.90 17.36 -7.59
C PHE A 245 -19.26 16.79 -7.99
N LYS A 246 -20.22 16.70 -7.07
CA LYS A 246 -21.58 16.18 -7.34
C LYS A 246 -22.38 17.04 -8.32
N LYS A 247 -22.07 18.34 -8.44
CA LYS A 247 -22.70 19.23 -9.44
C LYS A 247 -22.18 18.93 -10.84
N MET A 248 -20.86 18.74 -10.97
CA MET A 248 -20.19 18.47 -12.24
C MET A 248 -20.41 17.04 -12.74
N VAL A 249 -20.40 16.07 -11.83
CA VAL A 249 -20.54 14.65 -12.14
C VAL A 249 -21.82 14.15 -11.44
N PRO A 250 -22.98 14.20 -12.12
CA PRO A 250 -24.25 13.82 -11.52
C PRO A 250 -24.29 12.32 -11.21
N ILE A 251 -24.88 11.98 -10.07
CA ILE A 251 -25.06 10.60 -9.64
C ILE A 251 -25.91 9.82 -10.65
N PRO A 252 -25.44 8.66 -11.15
CA PRO A 252 -26.17 7.87 -12.14
C PRO A 252 -27.49 7.32 -11.57
N LYS A 253 -28.49 7.22 -12.44
CA LYS A 253 -29.79 6.61 -12.12
C LYS A 253 -29.67 5.08 -12.15
N ARG A 254 -30.19 4.37 -11.13
CA ARG A 254 -30.26 2.90 -11.14
C ARG A 254 -31.38 2.44 -12.10
N LYS A 255 -31.11 1.48 -12.99
CA LYS A 255 -32.12 0.90 -13.89
C LYS A 255 -33.13 0.07 -13.09
N GLY A 256 -34.44 0.26 -13.36
CA GLY A 256 -35.49 -0.71 -13.01
C GLY A 256 -36.38 -0.41 -11.78
N SER A 257 -36.19 0.69 -11.06
CA SER A 257 -37.11 1.09 -9.98
C SER A 257 -37.89 2.34 -10.38
N ARG A 258 -39.23 2.26 -10.31
CA ARG A 258 -40.15 3.39 -10.57
C ARG A 258 -39.87 4.58 -9.63
N ASP A 259 -39.29 4.29 -8.47
CA ASP A 259 -38.60 5.25 -7.61
C ASP A 259 -37.09 5.15 -7.81
N VAL A 260 -36.50 6.09 -8.56
CA VAL A 260 -35.05 6.15 -8.76
C VAL A 260 -34.40 6.63 -7.47
N LYS A 261 -34.21 5.73 -6.49
CA LYS A 261 -33.36 6.01 -5.33
C LYS A 261 -31.93 6.22 -5.83
N ARG A 262 -31.54 7.49 -5.99
CA ARG A 262 -30.15 7.87 -6.18
C ARG A 262 -29.41 7.54 -4.89
N PHE A 263 -28.27 6.89 -4.98
CA PHE A 263 -27.38 6.79 -3.82
C PHE A 263 -26.96 8.23 -3.43
N ASN A 264 -26.75 8.50 -2.14
CA ASN A 264 -26.37 9.84 -1.71
C ASN A 264 -25.12 9.77 -0.84
N LEU A 265 -24.10 10.53 -1.23
CA LEU A 265 -22.92 10.79 -0.42
C LEU A 265 -23.10 12.15 0.24
N VAL A 266 -23.16 12.16 1.56
CA VAL A 266 -23.52 13.36 2.33
C VAL A 266 -22.30 14.04 2.90
N PHE A 267 -21.31 13.24 3.28
CA PHE A 267 -20.13 13.71 3.98
C PHE A 267 -18.92 12.87 3.58
N VAL A 268 -17.76 13.47 3.61
CA VAL A 268 -16.47 12.80 3.42
C VAL A 268 -15.46 13.35 4.43
N ALA A 269 -14.60 12.48 4.93
CA ALA A 269 -13.44 12.89 5.70
C ALA A 269 -12.28 11.93 5.47
N GLN A 270 -11.05 12.41 5.71
CA GLN A 270 -9.90 11.54 5.82
C GLN A 270 -9.89 10.90 7.21
N THR A 271 -9.77 9.58 7.28
CA THR A 271 -9.79 8.81 8.54
C THR A 271 -8.49 8.06 8.80
N ASN A 272 -7.59 8.06 7.82
CA ASN A 272 -6.24 7.54 7.95
C ASN A 272 -5.32 8.28 6.97
N SER A 273 -4.07 8.49 7.36
CA SER A 273 -3.01 9.09 6.54
C SER A 273 -2.17 8.03 5.81
N ARG A 274 -2.08 6.80 6.32
CA ARG A 274 -1.05 5.83 5.90
C ARG A 274 -1.66 4.42 5.71
N PRO A 275 -2.28 4.12 4.54
CA PRO A 275 -2.48 5.00 3.39
C PRO A 275 -3.61 6.02 3.58
N PRO A 276 -3.61 7.12 2.81
CA PRO A 276 -4.69 8.10 2.78
C PRO A 276 -6.01 7.39 2.54
N THR A 277 -6.88 7.41 3.55
CA THR A 277 -8.17 6.74 3.51
C THR A 277 -9.28 7.76 3.66
N PHE A 278 -10.06 7.93 2.60
CA PHE A 278 -11.20 8.83 2.55
C PHE A 278 -12.47 8.03 2.81
N THR A 279 -13.14 8.34 3.90
CA THR A 279 -14.38 7.67 4.30
C THR A 279 -15.56 8.55 3.99
N PHE A 280 -16.43 8.07 3.10
CA PHE A 280 -17.68 8.70 2.74
C PHE A 280 -18.82 8.15 3.61
N ARG A 281 -19.71 9.03 4.05
CA ARG A 281 -20.96 8.67 4.74
C ARG A 281 -22.16 8.84 3.82
N GLY A 282 -23.08 7.88 3.85
CA GLY A 282 -24.35 7.93 3.15
C GLY A 282 -24.71 6.60 2.51
N ALA A 283 -24.31 6.40 1.26
CA ALA A 283 -24.53 5.16 0.54
C ALA A 283 -23.44 4.12 0.83
N SER A 284 -23.83 2.84 0.91
CA SER A 284 -22.88 1.74 0.97
C SER A 284 -22.20 1.50 -0.39
N SER A 285 -21.02 0.88 -0.39
CA SER A 285 -20.28 0.58 -1.62
C SER A 285 -21.12 -0.24 -2.62
N ALA A 286 -21.95 -1.16 -2.11
CA ALA A 286 -22.86 -1.98 -2.93
C ALA A 286 -23.92 -1.18 -3.71
N GLN A 287 -24.18 0.07 -3.30
CA GLN A 287 -25.14 0.96 -3.96
C GLN A 287 -24.51 1.85 -5.04
N ILE A 288 -23.17 1.92 -5.08
CA ILE A 288 -22.43 2.86 -5.93
C ILE A 288 -21.80 2.07 -7.08
N PRO A 289 -22.04 2.43 -8.35
CA PRO A 289 -21.37 1.79 -9.47
C PRO A 289 -19.85 1.97 -9.40
N ASP A 290 -19.08 0.91 -9.68
CA ASP A 290 -17.60 0.93 -9.65
C ASP A 290 -17.01 2.06 -10.49
N VAL A 291 -17.64 2.37 -11.63
CA VAL A 291 -17.23 3.49 -12.49
C VAL A 291 -17.27 4.81 -11.73
N TYR A 292 -18.31 5.03 -10.92
CA TYR A 292 -18.45 6.24 -10.11
C TYR A 292 -17.46 6.27 -8.94
N ILE A 293 -17.19 5.12 -8.30
CA ILE A 293 -16.12 4.99 -7.30
C ILE A 293 -14.77 5.40 -7.89
N ARG A 294 -14.44 4.92 -9.10
CA ARG A 294 -13.23 5.34 -9.83
C ARG A 294 -13.26 6.82 -10.19
N THR A 295 -14.42 7.39 -10.52
CA THR A 295 -14.52 8.83 -10.81
C THR A 295 -14.27 9.67 -9.55
N LEU A 296 -14.80 9.27 -8.39
CA LEU A 296 -14.51 9.90 -7.10
C LEU A 296 -13.02 9.84 -6.78
N GLU A 297 -12.42 8.65 -6.91
CA GLU A 297 -10.99 8.46 -6.68
C GLU A 297 -10.15 9.40 -7.55
N ASN A 298 -10.44 9.45 -8.86
CA ASN A 298 -9.77 10.35 -9.79
C ASN A 298 -10.03 11.83 -9.49
N GLY A 299 -11.22 12.17 -8.99
CA GLY A 299 -11.57 13.52 -8.57
C GLY A 299 -10.72 14.00 -7.40
N ILE A 300 -10.56 13.16 -6.35
CA ILE A 300 -9.69 13.46 -5.20
C ILE A 300 -8.24 13.63 -5.67
N ARG A 301 -7.75 12.67 -6.48
CA ARG A 301 -6.37 12.71 -6.99
C ARG A 301 -6.06 13.99 -7.76
N ARG A 302 -7.01 14.47 -8.58
CA ARG A 302 -6.85 15.67 -9.39
C ARG A 302 -6.91 16.95 -8.56
N GLU A 303 -7.86 17.04 -7.64
CA GLU A 303 -8.07 18.26 -6.84
C GLU A 303 -6.92 18.50 -5.86
N PHE A 304 -6.47 17.45 -5.19
CA PHE A 304 -5.56 17.60 -4.06
C PHE A 304 -4.11 17.22 -4.38
N ASP A 305 -3.79 16.81 -5.62
CA ASP A 305 -2.46 16.31 -6.01
C ASP A 305 -2.03 15.01 -5.32
N TRP A 306 -2.93 14.02 -5.24
CA TRP A 306 -2.59 12.64 -4.79
C TRP A 306 -2.14 11.75 -5.97
N ALA A 307 -1.44 12.31 -6.94
CA ALA A 307 -0.88 11.56 -8.07
C ALA A 307 0.26 10.63 -7.61
N GLY A 308 0.36 9.44 -8.20
CA GLY A 308 1.46 8.51 -7.98
C GLY A 308 1.48 7.76 -6.63
N VAL A 309 0.53 8.03 -5.72
CA VAL A 309 0.43 7.37 -4.40
C VAL A 309 -0.88 6.59 -4.25
N PRO A 310 -0.94 5.45 -3.54
CA PRO A 310 -2.20 4.75 -3.31
C PRO A 310 -3.13 5.55 -2.39
N ILE A 311 -4.43 5.55 -2.67
CA ILE A 311 -5.48 6.05 -1.77
C ILE A 311 -6.55 4.98 -1.59
N ARG A 312 -7.27 5.03 -0.47
CA ARG A 312 -8.38 4.12 -0.18
C ARG A 312 -9.66 4.90 -0.01
N LEU A 313 -10.74 4.40 -0.61
CA LEU A 313 -12.09 4.93 -0.36
C LEU A 313 -12.85 3.92 0.49
N LYS A 314 -13.47 4.40 1.57
CA LYS A 314 -14.40 3.62 2.40
C LYS A 314 -15.79 4.26 2.33
N PHE A 315 -16.83 3.44 2.41
CA PHE A 315 -18.21 3.89 2.33
C PHE A 315 -18.99 3.34 3.51
N LEU A 316 -19.43 4.22 4.40
CA LEU A 316 -20.21 3.87 5.58
C LEU A 316 -21.68 4.25 5.35
N PRO A 317 -22.61 3.29 5.39
CA PRO A 317 -24.03 3.57 5.28
C PRO A 317 -24.52 4.42 6.46
N ARG A 318 -25.59 5.19 6.27
CA ARG A 318 -26.33 5.76 7.42
C ARG A 318 -27.20 4.67 8.05
N GLU A 319 -27.35 4.67 9.37
CA GLU A 319 -28.40 3.88 10.05
C GLU A 319 -29.75 4.09 9.33
N GLY A 320 -30.43 2.98 9.04
CA GLY A 320 -31.73 2.98 8.34
C GLY A 320 -31.69 3.22 6.82
N THR A 321 -30.52 3.39 6.19
CA THR A 321 -30.40 3.55 4.71
C THR A 321 -29.93 2.30 3.98
N ASP A 322 -29.52 1.27 4.72
CA ASP A 322 -29.10 0.00 4.16
C ASP A 322 -30.35 -0.90 3.96
N PHE A 323 -31.08 -0.65 2.88
CA PHE A 323 -32.28 -1.43 2.52
C PHE A 323 -31.97 -2.91 2.18
N TYR A 324 -30.70 -3.33 2.18
CA TYR A 324 -30.23 -4.63 1.71
C TYR A 324 -29.66 -5.54 2.80
N THR A 325 -29.36 -5.02 3.99
CA THR A 325 -29.02 -5.80 5.19
C THR A 325 -30.26 -5.98 6.07
N LYS A 326 -31.33 -6.57 5.51
CA LYS A 326 -32.34 -7.19 6.38
C LYS A 326 -31.75 -8.49 6.94
N PRO A 327 -31.74 -8.71 8.26
CA PRO A 327 -31.28 -9.97 8.84
C PRO A 327 -32.24 -11.08 8.39
N GLY A 328 -31.83 -11.88 7.42
CA GLY A 328 -32.67 -12.96 6.89
C GLY A 328 -32.22 -13.58 5.58
N HIS A 329 -31.36 -12.92 4.79
CA HIS A 329 -30.85 -13.49 3.53
C HIS A 329 -29.32 -13.42 3.44
N LEU A 330 -28.62 -14.10 4.35
CA LEU A 330 -27.33 -14.68 3.98
C LEU A 330 -27.61 -15.83 2.99
N ARG A 331 -27.56 -15.53 1.69
CA ARG A 331 -27.31 -16.59 0.70
C ARG A 331 -25.94 -17.17 1.02
N ARG A 332 -25.95 -18.37 1.62
CA ARG A 332 -24.76 -19.21 1.76
C ARG A 332 -24.07 -19.28 0.39
N ARG A 333 -22.79 -18.92 0.34
CA ARG A 333 -21.94 -19.24 -0.81
C ARG A 333 -22.04 -20.76 -1.03
N PRO A 334 -22.22 -21.26 -2.26
CA PRO A 334 -22.08 -22.68 -2.52
C PRO A 334 -20.65 -23.06 -2.15
N SER A 335 -20.50 -23.94 -1.17
CA SER A 335 -19.27 -24.62 -0.87
C SER A 335 -18.81 -25.39 -2.11
N ASP A 336 -17.53 -25.27 -2.46
CA ASP A 336 -16.84 -26.12 -3.42
C ASP A 336 -17.01 -27.59 -3.02
N GLY A 337 -18.03 -28.24 -3.58
CA GLY A 337 -18.28 -29.67 -3.45
C GLY A 337 -17.71 -30.36 -4.68
N HIS A 338 -16.46 -30.80 -4.59
CA HIS A 338 -15.94 -31.86 -5.45
C HIS A 338 -16.71 -33.17 -5.15
N GLY A 339 -17.81 -33.39 -5.85
CA GLY A 339 -18.54 -34.65 -5.90
C GLY A 339 -18.16 -35.43 -7.15
N VAL A 340 -17.34 -36.45 -6.98
CA VAL A 340 -17.01 -37.46 -8.00
C VAL A 340 -18.28 -38.17 -8.46
N PRO A 341 -18.55 -38.33 -9.77
CA PRO A 341 -19.72 -39.07 -10.23
C PRO A 341 -19.47 -40.59 -10.10
N ARG A 342 -20.28 -41.27 -9.29
CA ARG A 342 -20.39 -42.74 -9.29
C ARG A 342 -21.39 -43.17 -10.36
N ARG A 343 -21.00 -44.23 -11.09
CA ARG A 343 -21.79 -45.00 -12.04
C ARG A 343 -22.97 -45.73 -11.38
N SER A 344 -24.07 -45.89 -12.12
CA SER A 344 -24.98 -47.05 -12.15
C SER A 344 -25.99 -46.80 -13.28
N GLU A 345 -25.90 -47.48 -14.43
CA GLU A 345 -26.55 -48.78 -14.74
C GLU A 345 -28.08 -48.79 -14.70
N VAL A 346 -28.63 -49.08 -15.89
CA VAL A 346 -29.82 -49.92 -16.19
C VAL A 346 -31.20 -49.38 -15.78
N HIS A 347 -31.98 -48.91 -16.75
CA HIS A 347 -33.06 -49.72 -17.37
C HIS A 347 -33.44 -49.18 -18.76
#